data_AF-A0A662JEQ9-F1
#
_entry.id   AF-A0A662JEQ9-F1
#
_cell.length_a   1.000
_cell.length_b   1.000
_cell.length_c   1.000
_cell.angle_alpha   90.00
_cell.angle_beta   90.00
_cell.angle_gamma   90.00
#
_symmetry.space_group_name_H-M   'P 1'
#
loop_
_entity.id
_entity.type
_entity.pdbx_description
1 polymer ?
#
loop_
_entity_poly.entity_id
_entity_poly.type
_entity_poly.pdbx_seq_one_letter_code
_entity_poly.pdbx_strand_id
1 'polypeptide(L)'
;MTLIDKALADRLGVEYTGRSLDFISISGHVVRSMEAVILVFEVGGELLRYEALTVADIPGRVKEALSKVGVDDNIVVGLLTPERANLVPDTATRALRKTEGFILEAIMSTEP
;
A
#
# COMPACT_ATOMS: atom_id res chain seq x y z
N MET A 1 -0.07 -4.75 -0.74
CA MET A 1 0.95 -3.98 0.00
C MET A 1 1.23 -2.73 -0.80
N THR A 2 1.48 -1.61 -0.14
CA THR A 2 1.79 -0.34 -0.82
C THR A 2 3.19 -0.37 -1.42
N LEU A 3 3.30 0.03 -2.69
CA LEU A 3 4.56 0.21 -3.40
C LEU A 3 5.00 1.67 -3.30
N ILE A 4 6.25 1.90 -2.93
CA ILE A 4 6.87 3.23 -2.96
C ILE A 4 8.14 3.21 -3.81
N ASP A 5 8.42 4.36 -4.42
CA ASP A 5 9.67 4.60 -5.12
C ASP A 5 10.84 4.67 -4.15
N LYS A 6 12.00 4.16 -4.58
CA LYS A 6 13.22 4.17 -3.77
C LYS A 6 13.61 5.56 -3.28
N ALA A 7 13.49 6.60 -4.12
CA ALA A 7 13.80 7.95 -3.70
C ALA A 7 12.86 8.46 -2.59
N LEU A 8 11.59 8.04 -2.61
CA LEU A 8 10.65 8.35 -1.53
C LEU A 8 11.00 7.55 -0.26
N ALA A 9 11.33 6.27 -0.39
CA ALA A 9 11.75 5.42 0.72
C ALA A 9 12.96 6.00 1.47
N ASP A 10 13.98 6.46 0.74
CA ASP A 10 15.20 7.05 1.29
C ASP A 10 14.91 8.36 2.04
N ARG A 11 13.97 9.19 1.54
CA ARG A 11 13.54 10.41 2.23
C ARG A 11 12.73 10.12 3.50
N LEU A 12 11.93 9.05 3.50
CA LEU A 12 11.09 8.68 4.63
C LEU A 12 11.86 7.90 5.72
N GLY A 13 13.05 7.37 5.42
CA GLY A 13 13.84 6.61 6.37
C GLY A 13 13.19 5.28 6.76
N VAL A 14 12.63 4.56 5.78
CA VAL A 14 12.00 3.26 6.02
C VAL A 14 13.01 2.20 6.47
N GLU A 15 12.55 1.21 7.23
CA GLU A 15 13.40 0.11 7.71
C GLU A 15 13.30 -1.09 6.76
N TYR A 16 14.35 -1.39 6.02
CA TYR A 16 14.38 -2.56 5.13
C TYR A 16 14.46 -3.86 5.92
N THR A 17 13.62 -4.85 5.58
CA THR A 17 13.57 -6.14 6.29
C THR A 17 14.61 -7.14 5.76
N GLY A 18 15.22 -6.85 4.61
CA GLY A 18 16.12 -7.75 3.88
C GLY A 18 15.39 -8.77 3.00
N ARG A 19 14.06 -8.83 3.02
CA ARG A 19 13.27 -9.70 2.13
C ARG A 19 13.14 -9.08 0.74
N SER A 20 13.45 -9.86 -0.30
CA SER A 20 13.13 -9.51 -1.68
C SER A 20 11.70 -9.90 -2.02
N LEU A 21 10.99 -9.03 -2.73
CA LEU A 21 9.68 -9.28 -3.30
C LEU A 21 9.79 -8.95 -4.78
N ASP A 22 9.49 -9.89 -5.67
CA ASP A 22 9.44 -9.60 -7.09
C ASP A 22 7.98 -9.67 -7.54
N PHE A 23 7.53 -8.68 -8.31
CA PHE A 23 6.20 -8.72 -8.93
C PHE A 23 6.31 -8.72 -10.45
N ILE A 24 5.38 -9.43 -11.07
CA ILE A 24 5.22 -9.47 -12.51
C ILE A 24 4.15 -8.44 -12.87
N SER A 25 4.52 -7.42 -13.63
CA SER A 25 3.56 -6.49 -14.21
C SER A 25 2.62 -7.19 -15.19
N ILE A 26 1.48 -6.58 -15.50
CA ILE A 26 0.54 -7.09 -16.53
C ILE A 26 1.24 -7.31 -17.89
N SER A 27 2.30 -6.54 -18.17
CA SER A 27 3.13 -6.67 -19.38
C SER A 27 4.20 -7.77 -19.33
N GLY A 28 4.23 -8.59 -18.27
CA GLY A 28 5.23 -9.65 -18.08
C GLY A 28 6.59 -9.20 -17.57
N HIS A 29 6.84 -7.88 -17.42
CA HIS A 29 8.08 -7.38 -16.86
C HIS A 29 8.15 -7.65 -15.34
N VAL A 30 9.27 -8.19 -14.89
CA VAL A 30 9.59 -8.33 -13.47
C VAL A 30 10.03 -6.97 -12.92
N VAL A 31 9.37 -6.53 -11.86
CA VAL A 31 9.79 -5.39 -11.05
C VAL A 31 10.41 -5.97 -9.79
N ARG A 32 11.73 -5.80 -9.67
CA ARG A 32 12.47 -6.19 -8.48
C ARG A 32 12.22 -5.19 -7.38
N SER A 33 12.02 -5.68 -6.17
CA SER A 33 11.73 -4.81 -5.05
C SER A 33 12.16 -5.41 -3.71
N MET A 34 12.27 -4.55 -2.70
CA MET A 34 12.61 -4.94 -1.34
C MET A 34 11.47 -4.60 -0.39
N GLU A 35 11.24 -5.48 0.57
CA GLU A 35 10.31 -5.21 1.66
C GLU A 35 10.94 -4.22 2.66
N ALA A 36 10.12 -3.29 3.13
CA ALA A 36 10.48 -2.36 4.19
C ALA A 36 9.30 -2.17 5.14
N VAL A 37 9.53 -1.52 6.27
CA VAL A 37 8.52 -1.15 7.26
C VAL A 37 8.57 0.35 7.49
N ILE A 38 7.40 0.99 7.56
CA ILE A 38 7.24 2.36 8.03
C ILE A 38 6.47 2.36 9.35
N LEU A 39 6.90 3.20 10.29
CA LEU A 39 6.31 3.24 11.64
C LEU A 39 4.85 3.70 11.62
N VAL A 40 4.53 4.65 10.74
CA VAL A 40 3.22 5.27 10.64
C VAL A 40 2.86 5.44 9.17
N PHE A 41 1.67 4.97 8.81
CA PHE A 41 1.07 5.15 7.50
C PHE A 41 -0.39 5.55 7.66
N GLU A 42 -0.75 6.74 7.21
CA GLU A 42 -2.14 7.22 7.26
C GLU A 42 -2.80 7.06 5.89
N VAL A 43 -3.99 6.45 5.85
CA VAL A 43 -4.76 6.26 4.62
C VAL A 43 -6.25 6.46 4.90
N GLY A 44 -6.90 7.35 4.16
CA GLY A 44 -8.33 7.61 4.34
C GLY A 44 -8.73 8.04 5.76
N GLY A 45 -7.83 8.72 6.48
CA GLY A 45 -8.00 9.13 7.88
C GLY A 45 -7.71 8.04 8.92
N GLU A 46 -7.29 6.85 8.47
CA GLU A 46 -6.98 5.71 9.33
C GLU A 46 -5.47 5.55 9.52
N LEU A 47 -5.04 5.42 10.77
CA LEU A 47 -3.63 5.29 11.14
C LEU A 47 -3.23 3.82 11.23
N LEU A 48 -2.33 3.39 10.36
CA LEU A 48 -1.69 2.07 10.42
C LEU A 48 -0.31 2.21 11.08
N ARG A 49 -0.02 1.32 12.03
CA ARG A 49 1.29 1.24 12.70
C ARG A 49 2.09 0.07 12.14
N TYR A 50 3.38 0.28 11.93
CA TYR A 50 4.30 -0.73 11.41
C TYR A 50 3.80 -1.34 10.09
N GLU A 51 3.44 -0.48 9.14
CA GLU A 51 2.93 -0.93 7.84
C GLU A 51 4.10 -1.46 7.00
N ALA A 52 3.91 -2.67 6.47
CA ALA A 52 4.84 -3.23 5.51
C ALA A 52 4.64 -2.54 4.16
N LEU A 53 5.77 -2.15 3.56
CA LEU A 53 5.86 -1.49 2.28
C LEU A 53 6.68 -2.34 1.34
N THR A 54 6.53 -2.05 0.05
CA THR A 54 7.44 -2.52 -0.95
C THR A 54 8.15 -1.37 -1.64
N VAL A 55 9.48 -1.47 -1.77
CA VAL A 55 10.33 -0.43 -2.32
C VAL A 55 10.94 -0.89 -3.64
N ALA A 56 10.73 -0.13 -4.71
CA ALA A 56 11.31 -0.41 -6.02
C ALA A 56 11.78 0.88 -6.71
N ASP A 57 12.66 0.74 -7.68
CA ASP A 57 12.88 1.79 -8.68
C ASP A 57 11.70 1.78 -9.66
N ILE A 58 10.71 2.67 -9.45
CA ILE A 58 9.51 2.68 -10.28
C ILE A 58 9.90 3.12 -11.69
N PRO A 59 9.61 2.33 -12.74
CA PRO A 59 10.01 2.67 -14.10
C PRO A 59 9.43 4.02 -14.54
N GLY A 60 10.22 4.85 -15.23
CA GLY A 60 9.80 6.18 -15.68
C GLY A 60 8.48 6.19 -16.46
N ARG A 61 8.25 5.19 -17.31
CA ARG A 61 6.97 5.01 -18.03
C ARG A 61 5.75 4.90 -17.11
N VAL A 62 5.92 4.30 -15.93
CA VAL A 62 4.85 4.16 -14.91
C VAL A 62 4.65 5.50 -14.22
N LYS A 63 5.74 6.18 -13.84
CA LYS A 63 5.67 7.52 -13.24
C LYS A 63 4.97 8.54 -14.15
N GLU A 64 5.29 8.52 -15.44
CA GLU A 64 4.61 9.34 -16.46
C GLU A 64 3.11 9.02 -16.56
N ALA A 65 2.74 7.74 -16.54
CA ALA A 65 1.35 7.33 -16.61
C ALA A 65 0.55 7.78 -15.37
N LEU A 66 1.13 7.67 -14.17
CA LEU A 66 0.55 8.17 -12.93
C LEU A 66 0.40 9.70 -12.95
N SER A 67 1.44 10.42 -13.36
CA SER A 67 1.41 11.88 -13.48
C SER A 67 0.32 12.38 -14.43
N LYS A 68 0.09 11.68 -15.56
CA LYS A 68 -0.95 12.04 -16.54
C LYS A 68 -2.37 11.97 -15.98
N VAL A 69 -2.61 11.13 -14.97
CA VAL A 69 -3.91 11.02 -14.30
C VAL A 69 -4.00 11.88 -13.03
N GLY A 70 -2.97 12.70 -12.76
CA GLY A 70 -2.95 13.68 -11.67
C GLY A 70 -2.76 13.08 -10.29
N VAL A 71 -2.12 11.91 -10.18
CA VAL A 71 -1.77 11.28 -8.90
C VAL A 71 -0.26 11.34 -8.65
N ASP A 72 0.16 11.12 -7.41
CA ASP A 72 1.58 11.05 -7.04
C ASP A 72 2.25 9.87 -7.75
N ASP A 73 3.43 10.11 -8.33
CA ASP A 73 4.17 9.15 -9.14
C ASP A 73 5.22 8.35 -8.34
N ASN A 74 5.28 8.55 -7.02
CA ASN A 74 6.22 7.89 -6.12
C ASN A 74 5.56 6.84 -5.20
N ILE A 75 4.23 6.70 -5.25
CA ILE A 75 3.49 5.78 -4.40
C ILE A 75 2.29 5.16 -5.12
N VAL A 76 2.11 3.87 -4.92
CA VAL A 76 0.90 3.13 -5.33
C VAL A 76 0.36 2.42 -4.10
N VAL A 77 -0.78 2.90 -3.60
CA VAL A 77 -1.47 2.27 -2.48
C VAL A 77 -2.08 0.95 -2.96
N GLY A 78 -1.46 -0.16 -2.55
CA GLY A 78 -1.90 -1.49 -2.97
C GLY A 78 -3.00 -2.03 -2.07
N LEU A 79 -3.90 -2.84 -2.62
CA LEU A 79 -5.16 -3.30 -2.02
C LEU A 79 -5.08 -3.73 -0.53
N LEU A 80 -4.05 -4.47 -0.14
CA LEU A 80 -3.89 -4.92 1.26
C LEU A 80 -3.81 -3.76 2.28
N THR A 81 -3.31 -2.59 1.89
CA THR A 81 -3.15 -1.45 2.80
C THR A 81 -4.51 -0.85 3.22
N PRO A 82 -5.42 -0.47 2.30
CA PRO A 82 -6.77 -0.06 2.71
C PRO A 82 -7.56 -1.19 3.37
N GLU A 83 -7.39 -2.45 2.97
CA GLU A 83 -8.05 -3.59 3.65
C GLU A 83 -7.66 -3.68 5.14
N ARG A 84 -6.37 -3.50 5.47
CA ARG A 84 -5.89 -3.45 6.87
C ARG A 84 -6.46 -2.27 7.64
N ALA A 85 -6.80 -1.18 6.96
CA ALA A 85 -7.49 -0.03 7.53
C ALA A 85 -9.01 -0.23 7.63
N ASN A 86 -9.56 -1.40 7.26
CA ASN A 86 -10.99 -1.65 7.09
C ASN A 86 -11.63 -0.62 6.14
N LEU A 87 -10.95 -0.28 5.06
CA LEU A 87 -11.41 0.64 4.03
C LEU A 87 -11.71 -0.15 2.76
N VAL A 88 -12.82 0.18 2.11
CA VAL A 88 -13.19 -0.34 0.79
C VAL A 88 -13.39 0.82 -0.20
N PRO A 89 -13.08 0.63 -1.49
CA PRO A 89 -13.43 1.61 -2.51
C PRO A 89 -14.96 1.77 -2.61
N ASP A 90 -15.43 3.01 -2.57
CA ASP A 90 -16.79 3.39 -2.90
C ASP A 90 -16.77 4.13 -4.25
N THR A 91 -17.23 3.44 -5.30
CA THR A 91 -17.23 3.96 -6.66
C THR A 91 -18.30 5.02 -6.90
N ALA A 92 -19.34 5.09 -6.06
CA ALA A 92 -20.36 6.12 -6.15
C ALA A 92 -19.82 7.46 -5.67
N THR A 93 -19.05 7.46 -4.59
CA THR A 93 -18.44 8.68 -4.01
C THR A 93 -17.02 8.95 -4.49
N ARG A 94 -16.39 7.98 -5.19
CA ARG A 94 -14.97 8.01 -5.59
C ARG A 94 -14.03 8.19 -4.40
N ALA A 95 -14.39 7.61 -3.26
CA ALA A 95 -13.65 7.71 -2.01
C ALA A 95 -13.42 6.33 -1.39
N LEU A 96 -12.57 6.28 -0.36
CA LEU A 96 -12.51 5.13 0.53
C LEU A 96 -13.59 5.29 1.59
N ARG A 97 -14.33 4.21 1.88
CA ARG A 97 -15.32 4.16 2.95
C ARG A 97 -14.90 3.14 4.00
N LYS A 98 -15.05 3.52 5.27
CA LYS A 98 -14.88 2.61 6.39
C LYS A 98 -15.95 1.51 6.37
N THR A 99 -15.50 0.28 6.56
CA THR A 99 -16.35 -0.90 6.77
C THR A 99 -16.08 -1.50 8.13
N GLU A 100 -17.02 -2.30 8.62
CA GLU A 100 -16.82 -3.12 9.80
C GLU A 100 -15.72 -4.16 9.53
N GLY A 101 -14.83 -4.33 10.51
CA GLY A 101 -13.72 -5.26 10.41
C GLY A 101 -14.16 -6.66 10.83
N PHE A 102 -14.08 -7.61 9.91
CA PHE A 102 -14.61 -8.96 10.12
C PHE A 102 -13.62 -9.94 10.77
N ILE A 103 -12.37 -9.54 11.03
CA ILE A 103 -11.32 -10.47 11.47
C ILE A 103 -11.40 -10.79 12.98
N LEU A 104 -11.92 -9.88 13.81
CA LEU A 104 -12.02 -10.10 15.27
C LEU A 104 -13.45 -10.35 15.78
N GLU A 105 -14.48 -9.98 15.02
CA GLU A 105 -15.87 -10.20 15.44
C GLU A 105 -16.21 -11.70 15.53
N ALA A 106 -15.62 -12.52 14.66
CA ALA A 106 -15.80 -13.97 14.66
C ALA A 106 -15.13 -14.72 15.84
N ILE A 107 -14.21 -14.07 16.58
CA ILE A 107 -13.52 -14.67 17.73
C ILE A 107 -14.17 -14.22 19.05
N MET A 108 -14.92 -13.12 19.04
CA MET A 108 -15.59 -12.59 20.23
C MET A 108 -17.09 -12.92 20.31
N SER A 109 -17.63 -13.68 19.36
CA SER A 109 -19.03 -14.14 19.39
C SER A 109 -19.24 -15.46 20.14
N THR A 110 -18.30 -15.90 20.99
CA THR A 110 -18.58 -16.95 21.97
C THR A 110 -19.00 -16.31 23.30
N GLU A 111 -20.33 -16.27 23.45
CA GLU A 111 -21.12 -16.41 24.69
C GLU A 111 -21.26 -15.20 25.63
N PRO A 112 -22.38 -15.13 26.39
CA PRO A 112 -23.13 -16.21 27.05
C PRO A 112 -24.20 -16.93 26.20
#